data_AF-A0A7S1T487-F1
#
_entry.id   AF-A0A7S1T487-F1
#
_cell.length_a   1.000
_cell.length_b   1.000
_cell.length_c   1.000
_cell.angle_alpha   90.00
_cell.angle_beta   90.00
_cell.angle_gamma   90.00
#
_symmetry.space_group_name_H-M   'P 1'
#
loop_
_entity.id
_entity.type
_entity.pdbx_description
1 polymer ?
#
loop_
_entity_poly.entity_id
_entity_poly.type
_entity_poly.pdbx_seq_one_letter_code
_entity_poly.pdbx_strand_id
1 'polypeptide(L)'
;FVLGSASGEVVVPRSLYPGDRTIFYRSTKVGLDTLLDHDKYKHIVRKTKIVCTMGPKCWSEEGIARMLDAGMNIARFNFSHGDHAAHLAVLERLRKVTAEKNSPAGCFLDTKGPEIRTAMLRDHKAIALEAGQPIIVEAVGDRYTEFEGYKTPEETRIGLSYAKLCSSVHPGNMILLADGSISIR
;
A
#
# COMPACT_ATOMS: atom_id res chain seq x y z
N PHE A 1 -8.81 0.49 25.26
CA PHE A 1 -9.46 -0.48 26.16
C PHE A 1 -10.92 -0.63 25.78
N VAL A 2 -11.29 -1.72 25.10
CA VAL A 2 -12.64 -2.30 25.09
C VAL A 2 -12.42 -3.81 25.07
N LEU A 3 -12.83 -4.51 26.13
CA LEU A 3 -12.71 -5.96 26.25
C LEU A 3 -14.04 -6.60 25.82
N GLY A 4 -14.06 -7.19 24.62
CA GLY A 4 -15.14 -8.09 24.22
C GLY A 4 -14.86 -9.50 24.71
N SER A 5 -15.80 -10.09 25.44
CA SER A 5 -15.71 -11.48 25.93
C SER A 5 -15.80 -12.47 24.77
N ALA A 6 -14.66 -12.98 24.31
CA ALA A 6 -14.59 -13.93 23.21
C ALA A 6 -14.92 -15.37 23.66
N SER A 7 -16.21 -15.71 23.77
CA SER A 7 -16.69 -17.10 23.85
C SER A 7 -17.03 -17.66 22.47
N GLY A 8 -16.12 -17.47 21.50
CA GLY A 8 -16.23 -18.06 20.17
C GLY A 8 -15.33 -19.28 20.05
N GLU A 9 -15.87 -20.42 19.64
CA GLU A 9 -15.04 -21.55 19.24
C GLU A 9 -14.12 -21.13 18.09
N VAL A 10 -12.81 -21.32 18.28
CA VAL A 10 -11.83 -21.11 17.21
C VAL A 10 -11.97 -22.30 16.25
N VAL A 11 -12.84 -22.15 15.25
CA VAL A 11 -12.91 -23.06 14.10
C VAL A 11 -11.62 -22.89 13.30
N VAL A 12 -10.60 -23.66 13.67
CA VAL A 12 -9.34 -23.72 12.93
C VAL A 12 -9.67 -24.28 11.54
N PRO A 13 -9.53 -23.51 10.45
CA PRO A 13 -9.74 -24.07 9.12
C PRO A 13 -8.70 -25.16 8.87
N ARG A 14 -9.09 -26.24 8.19
CA ARG A 14 -8.17 -27.33 7.78
C ARG A 14 -7.15 -26.84 6.74
N SER A 15 -6.18 -26.04 7.18
CA SER A 15 -4.99 -25.70 6.43
C SER A 15 -3.95 -26.82 6.62
N LEU A 16 -3.81 -27.67 5.61
CA LEU A 16 -2.82 -28.76 5.58
C LEU A 16 -1.40 -28.24 5.24
N TYR A 17 -1.02 -27.05 5.73
CA TYR A 17 0.22 -26.38 5.30
C TYR A 17 1.21 -26.15 6.44
N PRO A 18 2.05 -27.15 6.76
CA PRO A 18 3.26 -26.93 7.57
C PRO A 18 4.26 -26.15 6.70
N GLY A 19 4.44 -24.87 7.03
CA GLY A 19 5.33 -24.00 6.27
C GLY A 19 6.80 -24.31 6.55
N ASP A 20 7.45 -25.02 5.62
CA ASP A 20 8.92 -25.16 5.57
C ASP A 20 9.46 -25.48 4.15
N ARG A 21 8.64 -25.28 3.11
CA ARG A 21 9.02 -25.55 1.71
C ARG A 21 8.70 -24.38 0.79
N THR A 22 9.67 -23.48 0.68
CA THR A 22 9.77 -22.48 -0.39
C THR A 22 9.92 -23.20 -1.73
N ILE A 23 9.18 -22.76 -2.75
CA ILE A 23 9.06 -23.40 -4.08
C ILE A 23 8.50 -24.82 -4.02
N PHE A 24 7.21 -24.96 -4.37
CA PHE A 24 6.62 -26.27 -4.63
C PHE A 24 7.34 -26.95 -5.80
N TYR A 25 8.06 -28.05 -5.52
CA TYR A 25 8.36 -29.09 -6.52
C TYR A 25 7.10 -29.91 -6.88
N ARG A 26 5.94 -29.24 -7.00
CA ARG A 26 4.81 -29.79 -7.73
C ARG A 26 5.28 -29.87 -9.17
N SER A 27 5.30 -31.06 -9.73
CA SER A 27 5.43 -31.29 -11.18
C SER A 27 4.49 -30.35 -11.91
N THR A 28 5.01 -29.24 -12.43
CA THR A 28 4.25 -28.31 -13.25
C THR A 28 4.07 -29.00 -14.58
N LYS A 29 2.99 -29.78 -14.72
CA LYS A 29 2.62 -30.48 -15.94
C LYS A 29 2.12 -29.48 -16.99
N VAL A 30 3.04 -28.66 -17.48
CA VAL A 30 2.84 -27.77 -18.62
C VAL A 30 2.96 -28.63 -19.87
N GLY A 31 1.83 -29.21 -20.28
CA GLY A 31 1.70 -29.80 -21.61
C GLY A 31 1.45 -28.73 -22.66
N LEU A 32 1.56 -29.10 -23.94
CA LEU A 32 1.20 -28.22 -25.04
C LEU A 32 -0.30 -27.84 -25.00
N ASP A 33 -1.13 -28.74 -24.49
CA ASP A 33 -2.55 -28.52 -24.19
C ASP A 33 -2.78 -27.41 -23.14
N THR A 34 -1.91 -27.26 -22.15
CA THR A 34 -1.93 -26.14 -21.18
C THR A 34 -1.62 -24.78 -21.82
N LEU A 35 -1.04 -24.76 -23.01
CA LEU A 35 -0.71 -23.54 -23.76
C LEU A 35 -1.70 -23.24 -24.89
N LEU A 36 -2.19 -24.28 -25.58
CA LEU A 36 -3.05 -24.16 -26.76
C LEU A 36 -4.56 -24.30 -26.47
N ASP A 37 -4.95 -25.05 -25.44
CA ASP A 37 -6.35 -25.17 -25.03
C ASP A 37 -6.67 -24.11 -23.97
N HIS A 38 -7.18 -22.97 -24.44
CA HIS A 38 -7.61 -21.86 -23.59
C HIS A 38 -8.82 -22.19 -22.70
N ASP A 39 -9.60 -23.22 -23.02
CA ASP A 39 -10.79 -23.60 -22.27
C ASP A 39 -10.51 -24.68 -21.19
N LYS A 40 -9.45 -25.48 -21.36
CA LYS A 40 -8.97 -26.52 -20.41
C LYS A 40 -9.03 -26.13 -18.94
N TYR A 41 -8.74 -24.86 -18.63
CA TYR A 41 -8.67 -24.33 -17.27
C TYR A 41 -9.66 -23.20 -16.95
N LYS A 42 -10.60 -22.91 -17.85
CA LYS A 42 -11.64 -21.86 -17.72
C LYS A 42 -12.47 -22.00 -16.43
N HIS A 43 -12.59 -23.22 -15.92
CA HIS A 43 -13.37 -23.55 -14.71
C HIS A 43 -12.50 -23.86 -13.46
N ILE A 44 -11.18 -23.63 -13.50
CA ILE A 44 -10.35 -23.77 -12.29
C ILE A 44 -10.72 -22.67 -11.29
N VAL A 45 -11.25 -23.07 -10.14
CA VAL A 45 -11.47 -22.18 -8.99
C VAL A 45 -10.13 -21.69 -8.46
N ARG A 46 -9.76 -20.46 -8.83
CA ARG A 46 -8.60 -19.72 -8.32
C ARG A 46 -8.56 -19.77 -6.79
N LYS A 47 -7.46 -20.26 -6.22
CA LYS A 47 -7.26 -20.29 -4.76
C LYS A 47 -6.86 -18.90 -4.23
N THR A 48 -5.97 -18.22 -4.95
CA THR A 48 -5.58 -16.80 -4.82
C THR A 48 -5.07 -16.43 -3.42
N LYS A 49 -5.51 -15.34 -2.78
CA LYS A 49 -6.61 -14.38 -3.06
C LYS A 49 -6.14 -13.10 -3.79
N ILE A 50 -7.06 -12.22 -4.21
CA ILE A 50 -6.74 -10.89 -4.78
C ILE A 50 -7.15 -9.78 -3.80
N VAL A 51 -6.18 -8.92 -3.48
CA VAL A 51 -6.35 -7.67 -2.71
C VAL A 51 -6.27 -6.50 -3.68
N CYS A 52 -7.27 -5.62 -3.67
CA CYS A 52 -7.27 -4.39 -4.48
C CYS A 52 -7.19 -3.18 -3.57
N THR A 53 -6.28 -2.24 -3.85
CA THR A 53 -6.22 -0.96 -3.11
C THR A 53 -7.30 -0.03 -3.65
N MET A 54 -8.17 0.46 -2.77
CA MET A 54 -9.25 1.37 -3.12
C MET A 54 -8.70 2.77 -3.36
N GLY A 55 -8.96 3.35 -4.52
CA GLY A 55 -8.59 4.73 -4.86
C GLY A 55 -9.63 5.41 -5.77
N PRO A 56 -9.54 6.74 -5.99
CA PRO A 56 -10.60 7.52 -6.65
C PRO A 56 -11.11 6.95 -7.99
N LYS A 57 -10.23 6.30 -8.78
CA LYS A 57 -10.58 5.64 -10.05
C LYS A 57 -11.56 4.46 -9.93
N CYS A 58 -11.75 3.89 -8.73
CA CYS A 58 -12.61 2.73 -8.49
C CYS A 58 -13.58 2.91 -7.29
N TRP A 59 -13.81 4.16 -6.86
CA TRP A 59 -14.69 4.50 -5.74
C TRP A 59 -16.18 4.60 -6.08
N SER A 60 -16.57 4.47 -7.35
CA SER A 60 -17.97 4.36 -7.77
C SER A 60 -18.51 2.94 -7.55
N GLU A 61 -19.82 2.81 -7.37
CA GLU A 61 -20.49 1.50 -7.23
C GLU A 61 -20.22 0.61 -8.47
N GLU A 62 -20.26 1.17 -9.67
CA GLU A 62 -19.88 0.49 -10.92
C GLU A 62 -18.41 0.05 -10.92
N GLY A 63 -17.50 0.88 -10.41
CA GLY A 63 -16.08 0.53 -10.27
C GLY A 63 -15.87 -0.65 -9.34
N ILE A 64 -16.54 -0.65 -8.19
CA ILE A 64 -16.54 -1.74 -7.21
C ILE A 64 -17.15 -3.00 -7.83
N ALA A 65 -18.29 -2.89 -8.50
CA ALA A 65 -18.97 -3.99 -9.17
C ALA A 65 -18.05 -4.70 -10.17
N ARG A 66 -17.40 -3.93 -11.07
CA ARG A 66 -16.44 -4.46 -12.04
C ARG A 66 -15.22 -5.12 -11.38
N MET A 67 -14.72 -4.59 -10.25
CA MET A 67 -13.63 -5.24 -9.50
C MET A 67 -14.05 -6.57 -8.87
N LEU A 68 -15.27 -6.66 -8.34
CA LEU A 68 -15.82 -7.92 -7.80
C LEU A 68 -16.00 -8.96 -8.91
N ASP A 69 -16.54 -8.56 -10.07
CA ASP A 69 -16.71 -9.44 -11.23
C ASP A 69 -15.37 -9.89 -11.82
N ALA A 70 -14.34 -9.04 -11.78
CA ALA A 70 -12.95 -9.39 -12.11
C ALA A 70 -12.26 -10.25 -11.04
N GLY A 71 -12.92 -10.55 -9.91
CA GLY A 71 -12.45 -11.49 -8.90
C GLY A 71 -11.72 -10.88 -7.69
N MET A 72 -11.88 -9.58 -7.40
CA MET A 72 -11.46 -8.97 -6.14
C MET A 72 -12.01 -9.78 -4.95
N ASN A 73 -11.16 -10.08 -3.97
CA ASN A 73 -11.57 -10.75 -2.73
C ASN A 73 -11.50 -9.85 -1.50
N ILE A 74 -10.63 -8.83 -1.53
CA ILE A 74 -10.37 -7.97 -0.38
C ILE A 74 -10.15 -6.54 -0.88
N ALA A 75 -10.89 -5.59 -0.32
CA ALA A 75 -10.66 -4.16 -0.50
C ALA A 75 -9.69 -3.63 0.57
N ARG A 76 -8.55 -3.08 0.14
CA ARG A 76 -7.56 -2.41 0.99
C ARG A 76 -7.82 -0.91 1.02
N PHE A 77 -8.09 -0.36 2.19
CA PHE A 77 -8.24 1.07 2.42
C PHE A 77 -6.91 1.63 2.95
N ASN A 78 -6.18 2.38 2.12
CA ASN A 78 -4.88 2.94 2.50
C ASN A 78 -5.05 4.29 3.20
N PHE A 79 -4.83 4.34 4.52
CA PHE A 79 -4.95 5.57 5.32
C PHE A 79 -3.71 6.48 5.26
N SER A 80 -2.68 6.12 4.47
CA SER A 80 -1.59 7.04 4.13
C SER A 80 -2.04 8.23 3.26
N HIS A 81 -3.23 8.15 2.66
CA HIS A 81 -3.86 9.19 1.82
C HIS A 81 -5.39 9.24 2.02
N GLY A 82 -6.00 10.40 1.70
CA GLY A 82 -7.45 10.62 1.83
C GLY A 82 -7.89 10.94 3.26
N ASP A 83 -9.12 11.43 3.39
CA ASP A 83 -9.76 11.71 4.68
C ASP A 83 -10.68 10.57 5.14
N HIS A 84 -11.08 10.60 6.41
CA HIS A 84 -11.97 9.58 6.99
C HIS A 84 -13.37 9.56 6.36
N ALA A 85 -13.87 10.70 5.85
CA ALA A 85 -15.22 10.81 5.30
C ALA A 85 -15.30 10.13 3.91
N ALA A 86 -14.29 10.34 3.06
CA ALA A 86 -14.16 9.67 1.77
C ALA A 86 -13.99 8.16 1.94
N HIS A 87 -13.12 7.71 2.87
CA HIS A 87 -12.98 6.27 3.15
C HIS A 87 -14.28 5.64 3.66
N LEU A 88 -15.07 6.34 4.50
CA LEU A 88 -16.38 5.89 4.95
C LEU A 88 -17.38 5.75 3.78
N ALA A 89 -17.52 6.78 2.94
CA ALA A 89 -18.43 6.75 1.79
C ALA A 89 -18.10 5.61 0.80
N VAL A 90 -16.81 5.27 0.66
CA VAL A 90 -16.36 4.13 -0.17
C VAL A 90 -16.66 2.79 0.50
N LEU A 91 -16.53 2.68 1.82
CA LEU A 91 -16.90 1.49 2.58
C LEU A 91 -18.39 1.19 2.53
N GLU A 92 -19.24 2.22 2.57
CA GLU A 92 -20.70 2.09 2.43
C GLU A 92 -21.09 1.57 1.05
N ARG A 93 -20.53 2.16 -0.03
CA ARG A 93 -20.71 1.66 -1.40
C ARG A 93 -20.20 0.23 -1.57
N LEU A 94 -19.05 -0.11 -0.98
CA LEU A 94 -18.51 -1.46 -1.00
C LEU A 94 -19.51 -2.45 -0.38
N ARG A 95 -20.00 -2.17 0.83
CA ARG A 95 -20.98 -3.01 1.54
C ARG A 95 -22.25 -3.23 0.72
N LYS A 96 -22.81 -2.16 0.16
CA LYS A 96 -23.98 -2.20 -0.72
C LYS A 96 -23.76 -3.15 -1.90
N VAL A 97 -22.72 -2.91 -2.70
CA VAL A 97 -22.44 -3.72 -3.91
C VAL A 97 -22.07 -5.17 -3.56
N THR A 98 -21.39 -5.42 -2.44
CA THR A 98 -21.13 -6.81 -1.99
C THR A 98 -22.39 -7.55 -1.60
N ALA A 99 -23.38 -6.87 -0.99
CA ALA A 99 -24.67 -7.47 -0.67
C ALA A 99 -25.49 -7.76 -1.93
N GLU A 100 -25.58 -6.80 -2.85
CA GLU A 100 -26.27 -6.94 -4.15
C GLU A 100 -25.71 -8.10 -5.00
N LYS A 101 -24.38 -8.28 -4.99
CA LYS A 101 -23.70 -9.38 -5.72
C LYS A 101 -23.55 -10.68 -4.92
N ASN A 102 -24.05 -10.75 -3.68
CA ASN A 102 -23.82 -11.87 -2.75
C ASN A 102 -22.33 -12.30 -2.67
N SER A 103 -21.43 -11.31 -2.65
CA SER A 103 -19.98 -11.54 -2.73
C SER A 103 -19.34 -11.53 -1.35
N PRO A 104 -18.57 -12.57 -0.97
CA PRO A 104 -17.91 -12.66 0.35
C PRO A 104 -16.61 -11.84 0.40
N ALA A 105 -16.59 -10.67 -0.25
CA ALA A 105 -15.40 -9.82 -0.32
C ALA A 105 -15.19 -9.10 1.02
N GLY A 106 -13.99 -9.25 1.58
CA GLY A 106 -13.61 -8.58 2.82
C GLY A 106 -13.10 -7.16 2.60
N CYS A 107 -12.86 -6.44 3.69
CA CYS A 107 -12.11 -5.19 3.69
C CYS A 107 -11.08 -5.19 4.82
N PHE A 108 -9.93 -4.56 4.61
CA PHE A 108 -9.04 -4.17 5.70
C PHE A 108 -8.55 -2.73 5.55
N LEU A 109 -8.27 -2.13 6.70
CA LEU A 109 -7.66 -0.83 6.86
C LEU A 109 -6.14 -1.02 6.91
N ASP A 110 -5.43 -0.34 6.03
CA ASP A 110 -3.97 -0.26 6.06
C ASP A 110 -3.56 1.05 6.72
N THR A 111 -2.80 0.94 7.81
CA THR A 111 -2.41 2.05 8.67
C THR A 111 -1.16 2.74 8.13
N LYS A 112 -1.10 4.07 8.25
CA LYS A 112 0.07 4.87 7.83
C LYS A 112 1.41 4.42 8.44
N GLY A 113 1.39 3.76 9.61
CA GLY A 113 2.61 3.33 10.30
C GLY A 113 3.53 4.50 10.69
N PRO A 114 4.77 4.20 11.15
CA PRO A 114 5.80 5.20 11.45
C PRO A 114 6.54 5.65 10.17
N GLU A 115 5.81 6.05 9.13
CA GLU A 115 6.38 6.59 7.89
C GLU A 115 7.10 7.92 8.14
N ILE A 116 8.37 8.00 7.74
CA ILE A 116 9.10 9.26 7.58
C ILE A 116 8.77 9.81 6.19
N ARG A 117 8.19 11.01 6.11
CA ARG A 117 7.84 11.67 4.85
C ARG A 117 8.66 12.93 4.63
N THR A 118 8.85 13.29 3.36
CA THR A 118 9.31 14.63 2.98
C THR A 118 8.22 15.67 3.24
N ALA A 119 8.64 16.86 3.60
CA ALA A 119 7.82 18.07 3.62
C ALA A 119 7.33 18.42 2.19
N MET A 120 6.42 19.38 2.08
CA MET A 120 6.00 19.90 0.78
C MET A 120 7.17 20.59 0.07
N LEU A 121 7.10 20.71 -1.26
CA LEU A 121 8.05 21.49 -2.06
C LEU A 121 7.42 22.84 -2.43
N ARG A 122 8.23 23.90 -2.43
CA ARG A 122 7.81 25.26 -2.78
C ARG A 122 7.16 25.30 -4.17
N ASP A 123 6.08 26.08 -4.30
CA ASP A 123 5.21 26.14 -5.48
C ASP A 123 4.61 24.78 -5.93
N HIS A 124 4.68 23.74 -5.09
CA HIS A 124 4.42 22.34 -5.47
C HIS A 124 5.27 21.83 -6.66
N LYS A 125 6.42 22.46 -6.95
CA LYS A 125 7.30 22.09 -8.06
C LYS A 125 8.31 21.01 -7.62
N ALA A 126 8.58 20.06 -8.52
CA ALA A 126 9.63 19.08 -8.32
C ALA A 126 11.02 19.77 -8.34
N ILE A 127 11.88 19.43 -7.37
CA ILE A 127 13.27 19.86 -7.35
C ILE A 127 14.10 18.88 -8.20
N ALA A 128 14.76 19.40 -9.25
CA ALA A 128 15.76 18.64 -9.98
C ALA A 128 17.07 18.58 -9.16
N LEU A 129 17.46 17.37 -8.75
CA LEU A 129 18.70 17.10 -8.03
C LEU A 129 19.79 16.63 -8.98
N GLU A 130 21.03 17.04 -8.72
CA GLU A 130 22.21 16.66 -9.51
C GLU A 130 23.14 15.79 -8.65
N ALA A 131 23.82 14.82 -9.27
CA ALA A 131 24.70 13.90 -8.56
C ALA A 131 25.91 14.64 -7.97
N GLY A 132 26.18 14.45 -6.68
CA GLY A 132 27.26 15.15 -5.96
C GLY A 132 26.91 16.57 -5.48
N GLN A 133 25.70 17.06 -5.77
CA GLN A 133 25.21 18.33 -5.24
C GLN A 133 25.05 18.25 -3.70
N PRO A 134 25.48 19.25 -2.91
CA PRO A 134 25.14 19.32 -1.50
C PRO A 134 23.62 19.50 -1.30
N ILE A 135 23.07 18.82 -0.30
CA ILE A 135 21.65 18.88 0.09
C ILE A 135 21.58 18.99 1.61
N ILE A 136 20.80 19.94 2.11
CA ILE A 136 20.49 20.10 3.53
C ILE A 136 19.18 19.36 3.82
N VAL A 137 19.25 18.33 4.67
CA VAL A 137 18.06 17.60 5.13
C VAL A 137 17.67 18.12 6.52
N GLU A 138 16.54 18.80 6.62
CA GLU A 138 16.09 19.44 7.87
C GLU A 138 15.11 18.55 8.63
N ALA A 139 15.34 18.36 9.94
CA ALA A 139 14.52 17.54 10.83
C ALA A 139 13.29 18.33 11.33
N VAL A 140 12.36 18.62 10.42
CA VAL A 140 11.21 19.52 10.67
C VAL A 140 10.22 18.95 11.71
N GLY A 141 10.06 17.62 11.76
CA GLY A 141 9.13 16.98 12.68
C GLY A 141 7.66 17.19 12.30
N ASP A 142 6.79 17.44 13.28
CA ASP A 142 5.35 17.59 13.06
C ASP A 142 4.99 18.80 12.17
N ARG A 143 5.88 19.80 12.07
CA ARG A 143 5.73 20.98 11.21
C ARG A 143 6.03 20.72 9.72
N TYR A 144 6.19 19.45 9.30
CA TYR A 144 6.49 19.11 7.90
C TYR A 144 5.44 19.58 6.87
N THR A 145 4.25 19.96 7.33
CA THR A 145 3.19 20.57 6.52
C THR A 145 3.32 22.09 6.38
N GLU A 146 4.09 22.75 7.24
CA GLU A 146 4.35 24.20 7.22
C GLU A 146 5.66 24.54 6.50
N PHE A 147 6.62 23.61 6.52
CA PHE A 147 7.90 23.75 5.84
C PHE A 147 7.78 23.44 4.36
N GLU A 148 8.35 24.29 3.52
CA GLU A 148 8.51 24.05 2.08
C GLU A 148 9.99 23.84 1.73
N GLY A 149 10.32 22.67 1.18
CA GLY A 149 11.63 22.41 0.58
C GLY A 149 11.83 23.21 -0.71
N TYR A 150 13.05 23.66 -0.94
CA TYR A 150 13.41 24.54 -2.06
C TYR A 150 14.82 24.27 -2.58
N LYS A 151 15.07 24.67 -3.84
CA LYS A 151 16.41 24.76 -4.45
C LYS A 151 16.60 26.19 -4.96
N THR A 152 17.63 26.86 -4.47
CA THR A 152 18.20 28.08 -5.07
C THR A 152 19.53 27.71 -5.75
N PRO A 153 20.20 28.63 -6.47
CA PRO A 153 21.55 28.37 -6.98
C PRO A 153 22.59 28.11 -5.88
N GLU A 154 22.34 28.57 -4.64
CA GLU A 154 23.28 28.51 -3.51
C GLU A 154 23.03 27.33 -2.58
N GLU A 155 21.77 26.96 -2.30
CA GLU A 155 21.43 25.84 -1.44
C GLU A 155 20.22 25.01 -1.94
N THR A 156 20.17 23.74 -1.57
CA THR A 156 18.98 22.89 -1.71
C THR A 156 18.63 22.30 -0.36
N ARG A 157 17.37 22.45 0.03
CA ARG A 157 16.88 22.09 1.36
C ARG A 157 15.60 21.28 1.29
N ILE A 158 15.56 20.15 1.99
CA ILE A 158 14.44 19.21 2.02
C ILE A 158 14.08 18.94 3.49
N GLY A 159 12.83 19.19 3.88
CA GLY A 159 12.36 18.85 5.22
C GLY A 159 11.92 17.39 5.34
N LEU A 160 12.16 16.77 6.50
CA LEU A 160 11.63 15.45 6.85
C LEU A 160 10.75 15.52 8.11
N SER A 161 9.70 14.70 8.15
CA SER A 161 8.75 14.62 9.28
C SER A 161 9.32 13.95 10.55
N TYR A 162 10.59 13.56 10.55
CA TYR A 162 11.20 12.85 11.67
C TYR A 162 12.09 13.76 12.51
N ALA A 163 11.54 14.31 13.60
CA ALA A 163 12.25 15.25 14.49
C ALA A 163 13.54 14.66 15.10
N LYS A 164 13.60 13.33 15.29
CA LYS A 164 14.76 12.64 15.87
C LYS A 164 15.82 12.22 14.84
N LEU A 165 15.73 12.72 13.60
CA LEU A 165 16.69 12.39 12.53
C LEU A 165 18.13 12.66 12.97
N CYS A 166 18.41 13.87 13.44
CA CYS A 166 19.77 14.31 13.81
C CYS A 166 20.39 13.50 14.97
N SER A 167 19.60 12.81 15.79
CA SER A 167 20.10 11.91 16.85
C SER A 167 20.10 10.43 16.44
N SER A 168 19.58 10.09 15.27
CA SER A 168 19.43 8.71 14.79
C SER A 168 20.32 8.40 13.58
N VAL A 169 21.01 9.39 13.02
CA VAL A 169 21.96 9.26 11.91
C VAL A 169 23.37 9.68 12.35
N HIS A 170 24.37 9.10 11.72
CA HIS A 170 25.78 9.41 11.90
C HIS A 170 26.44 9.67 10.53
N PRO A 171 27.58 10.39 10.49
CA PRO A 171 28.31 10.64 9.25
C PRO A 171 28.61 9.34 8.49
N GLY A 172 28.21 9.26 7.23
CA GLY A 172 28.37 8.08 6.38
C GLY A 172 27.19 7.11 6.37
N ASN A 173 26.12 7.32 7.15
CA ASN A 173 24.84 6.66 6.90
C ASN A 173 24.24 7.12 5.56
N MET A 174 23.35 6.30 4.99
CA MET A 174 22.63 6.62 3.76
C MET A 174 21.17 6.91 4.07
N ILE A 175 20.66 8.05 3.60
CA ILE A 175 19.25 8.42 3.66
C ILE A 175 18.63 8.12 2.28
N LEU A 176 17.58 7.30 2.27
CA LEU A 176 16.85 6.95 1.06
C LEU A 176 15.56 7.78 0.96
N LEU A 177 15.33 8.38 -0.21
CA LEU A 177 14.11 9.14 -0.53
C LEU A 177 13.42 8.53 -1.76
N ALA A 178 12.12 8.79 -1.91
CA ALA A 178 11.29 8.33 -3.04
C ALA A 178 11.46 6.82 -3.35
N ASP A 179 11.07 5.97 -2.39
CA ASP A 179 11.15 4.49 -2.47
C ASP A 179 12.55 3.94 -2.78
N GLY A 180 13.60 4.70 -2.46
CA GLY A 180 15.00 4.35 -2.73
C GLY A 180 15.54 4.83 -4.07
N SER A 181 14.74 5.59 -4.85
CA SER A 181 15.17 6.17 -6.13
C SER A 181 16.25 7.25 -5.97
N ILE A 182 16.33 7.88 -4.79
CA ILE A 182 17.32 8.89 -4.44
C ILE A 182 18.06 8.43 -3.18
N SER A 183 19.38 8.47 -3.21
CA SER A 183 20.24 8.24 -2.05
C SER A 183 21.07 9.48 -1.73
N ILE A 184 21.11 9.84 -0.44
CA ILE A 184 21.91 10.93 0.12
C ILE A 184 22.86 10.32 1.16
N ARG A 185 24.08 10.86 1.29
CA ARG A 185 25.13 10.41 2.21
C ARG A 185 25.78 11.59 2.91
#